data_AF-A0A2U3RH84-F1
#
_entry.id   AF-A0A2U3RH84-F1
#
_cell.length_a   1.000
_cell.length_b   1.000
_cell.length_c   1.000
_cell.angle_alpha   90.00
_cell.angle_beta   90.00
_cell.angle_gamma   90.00
#
_symmetry.space_group_name_H-M   'P 1'
#
loop_
_entity.id
_entity.type
_entity.pdbx_description
1 polymer ?
#
loop_
_entity_poly.entity_id
_entity_poly.type
_entity_poly.pdbx_seq_one_letter_code
_entity_poly.pdbx_strand_id
1 'polypeptide(L)'
;MAMFLLANHAEVDTQNVYSNTALYYAVEQSNIEMASILLSYGANPNFQCHFNVTPFEIAWVKYIDSPELHFEMMKLLVTNIVKTEHCNAVDTNLSGFIQNKRLINESEDLKELEQQCHKEIEEIRSISVGENGKSFFDIFVLQKDINTLARCANNPNIVLCQDKFSMYSSFIEKFIKEVKARAKLLQGAVESMDEIFESNQDSHQESHISWFHLPQEVRLMVLENLSNTDLTKLQSLQKQFLCLYLS
;
A
#
# COMPACT_ATOMS: atom_id res chain seq x y z
N MET A 1 1.57 2.34 -18.07
CA MET A 1 2.57 3.43 -17.91
C MET A 1 2.53 4.04 -16.51
N ALA A 2 1.38 4.55 -16.03
CA ALA A 2 1.28 5.19 -14.71
C ALA A 2 1.83 4.35 -13.55
N MET A 3 1.39 3.09 -13.39
CA MET A 3 1.91 2.18 -12.35
C MET A 3 3.43 1.99 -12.41
N PHE A 4 4.01 1.97 -13.61
CA PHE A 4 5.46 1.81 -13.78
C PHE A 4 6.21 3.04 -13.27
N LEU A 5 5.74 4.24 -13.60
CA LEU A 5 6.37 5.48 -13.13
C LEU A 5 6.27 5.62 -11.61
N LEU A 6 5.10 5.36 -11.05
CA LEU A 6 4.87 5.42 -9.61
C LEU A 6 5.72 4.39 -8.84
N ALA A 7 5.85 3.17 -9.39
CA ALA A 7 6.74 2.15 -8.84
C ALA A 7 8.24 2.54 -8.92
N ASN A 8 8.60 3.48 -9.80
CA ASN A 8 9.96 4.05 -9.90
C ASN A 8 10.06 5.42 -9.19
N HIS A 9 9.26 5.62 -8.13
CA HIS A 9 9.32 6.81 -7.26
C HIS A 9 9.03 8.15 -7.97
N ALA A 10 8.26 8.13 -9.05
CA ALA A 10 7.71 9.37 -9.59
C ALA A 10 6.86 10.09 -8.53
N GLU A 11 7.05 11.40 -8.39
CA GLU A 11 6.32 12.22 -7.42
C GLU A 11 4.83 12.30 -7.80
N VAL A 12 3.99 11.60 -7.05
CA VAL A 12 2.57 11.36 -7.37
C VAL A 12 1.73 12.64 -7.45
N ASP A 13 2.10 13.65 -6.65
CA ASP A 13 1.39 14.91 -6.53
C ASP A 13 2.03 16.06 -7.33
N THR A 14 2.91 15.74 -8.28
CA THR A 14 3.49 16.74 -9.18
C THR A 14 2.38 17.58 -9.81
N GLN A 15 2.49 18.90 -9.64
CA GLN A 15 1.54 19.87 -10.16
C GLN A 15 2.01 20.43 -11.51
N ASN A 16 1.09 20.58 -12.45
CA ASN A 16 1.37 21.30 -13.69
C ASN A 16 1.27 22.82 -13.50
N VAL A 17 1.36 23.59 -14.60
CA VAL A 17 1.28 25.07 -14.59
C VAL A 17 -0.04 25.64 -14.06
N TYR A 18 -1.09 24.81 -13.96
CA TYR A 18 -2.40 25.16 -13.40
C TYR A 18 -2.59 24.63 -11.98
N SER A 19 -1.53 24.15 -11.34
CA SER A 19 -1.57 23.46 -10.04
C SER A 19 -2.45 22.19 -10.05
N ASN A 20 -2.74 21.62 -11.22
CA ASN A 20 -3.48 20.36 -11.31
C ASN A 20 -2.55 19.18 -11.08
N THR A 21 -2.98 18.23 -10.24
CA THR A 21 -2.30 16.96 -10.01
C THR A 21 -2.78 15.88 -10.98
N ALA A 22 -2.09 14.74 -11.04
CA ALA A 22 -2.60 13.59 -11.79
C ALA A 22 -3.98 13.12 -11.27
N LEU A 23 -4.21 13.23 -9.96
CA LEU A 23 -5.48 12.85 -9.34
C LEU A 23 -6.62 13.77 -9.78
N TYR A 24 -6.37 15.07 -9.91
CA TYR A 24 -7.34 16.03 -10.48
C TYR A 24 -7.90 15.52 -11.82
N TYR A 25 -7.01 15.18 -12.75
CA TYR A 25 -7.41 14.72 -14.09
C TYR A 25 -8.12 13.37 -14.06
N ALA A 26 -7.68 12.43 -13.21
CA ALA A 26 -8.36 11.15 -13.07
C ALA A 26 -9.82 11.33 -12.61
N VAL A 27 -10.06 12.24 -11.66
CA VAL A 27 -11.40 12.54 -11.15
C VAL A 27 -12.23 13.32 -12.17
N GLU A 28 -11.65 14.32 -12.83
CA GLU A 28 -12.32 15.09 -13.89
C GLU A 28 -12.84 14.18 -15.01
N GLN A 29 -12.09 13.13 -15.35
CA GLN A 29 -12.47 12.15 -16.36
C GLN A 29 -13.33 10.99 -15.81
N SER A 30 -13.74 11.05 -14.54
CA SER A 30 -14.47 9.97 -13.85
C SER A 30 -13.76 8.61 -13.90
N ASN A 31 -12.43 8.60 -14.02
CA ASN A 31 -11.62 7.40 -14.14
C ASN A 31 -11.26 6.85 -12.75
N ILE A 32 -12.19 6.05 -12.20
CA ILE A 32 -12.08 5.43 -10.88
C ILE A 32 -10.82 4.57 -10.75
N GLU A 33 -10.47 3.82 -11.80
CA GLU A 33 -9.29 2.94 -11.78
C GLU A 33 -8.00 3.75 -11.63
N MET A 34 -7.83 4.81 -12.42
CA MET A 34 -6.65 5.67 -12.32
C MET A 34 -6.61 6.42 -11.00
N ALA A 35 -7.76 6.93 -10.53
CA ALA A 35 -7.85 7.59 -9.21
C ALA A 35 -7.44 6.63 -8.09
N SER A 36 -7.93 5.38 -8.13
CA SER A 36 -7.59 4.34 -7.15
C SER A 36 -6.09 4.00 -7.17
N ILE A 37 -5.48 3.92 -8.36
CA ILE A 37 -4.03 3.74 -8.49
C ILE A 37 -3.29 4.91 -7.82
N LEU A 38 -3.59 6.15 -8.20
CA LEU A 38 -2.91 7.34 -7.67
C LEU A 38 -3.04 7.46 -6.15
N LEU A 39 -4.25 7.27 -5.61
CA LEU A 39 -4.51 7.28 -4.17
C LEU A 39 -3.76 6.16 -3.44
N SER A 40 -3.63 4.98 -4.06
CA SER A 40 -2.84 3.88 -3.48
C SER A 40 -1.33 4.16 -3.43
N TYR A 41 -0.84 5.11 -4.24
CA TYR A 41 0.53 5.62 -4.21
C TYR A 41 0.66 6.92 -3.39
N GLY A 42 -0.37 7.30 -2.63
CA GLY A 42 -0.32 8.42 -1.70
C GLY A 42 -0.72 9.77 -2.29
N ALA A 43 -1.37 9.81 -3.45
CA ALA A 43 -1.88 11.06 -4.00
C ALA A 43 -2.80 11.78 -2.99
N ASN A 44 -2.60 13.09 -2.82
CA ASN A 44 -3.35 13.88 -1.86
C ASN A 44 -4.65 14.44 -2.50
N PRO A 45 -5.86 13.99 -2.09
CA PRO A 45 -7.13 14.50 -2.62
C PRO A 45 -7.45 15.93 -2.15
N ASN A 46 -6.66 16.50 -1.25
CA ASN A 46 -6.85 17.83 -0.70
C ASN A 46 -6.10 18.92 -1.47
N PHE A 47 -5.29 18.57 -2.48
CA PHE A 47 -4.61 19.59 -3.27
C PHE A 47 -5.57 20.40 -4.12
N GLN A 48 -5.46 21.70 -4.01
CA GLN A 48 -6.23 22.66 -4.78
C GLN A 48 -5.47 23.03 -6.05
N CYS A 49 -6.20 23.13 -7.16
CA CYS A 49 -5.67 23.74 -8.37
C CYS A 49 -5.60 25.27 -8.24
N HIS A 50 -5.16 25.94 -9.30
CA HIS A 50 -5.05 27.41 -9.34
C HIS A 50 -6.39 28.13 -9.07
N PHE A 51 -7.52 27.46 -9.26
CA PHE A 51 -8.85 27.99 -8.98
C PHE A 51 -9.38 27.67 -7.57
N ASN A 52 -8.52 27.17 -6.68
CA ASN A 52 -8.90 26.68 -5.34
C ASN A 52 -9.86 25.48 -5.36
N VAL A 53 -9.90 24.73 -6.47
CA VAL A 53 -10.77 23.55 -6.64
C VAL A 53 -9.98 22.29 -6.32
N THR A 54 -10.53 21.43 -5.45
CA THR A 54 -9.95 20.11 -5.16
C THR A 54 -10.48 19.05 -6.12
N PRO A 55 -9.77 17.91 -6.30
CA PRO A 55 -10.33 16.74 -6.98
C PRO A 55 -11.69 16.33 -6.40
N PHE A 56 -11.86 16.41 -5.08
CA PHE A 56 -13.13 16.10 -4.41
C PHE A 56 -14.27 17.01 -4.86
N GLU A 57 -14.06 18.32 -4.95
CA GLU A 57 -15.08 19.27 -5.40
C GLU A 57 -15.54 18.98 -6.83
N ILE A 58 -14.64 18.57 -7.73
CA ILE A 58 -15.00 18.15 -9.10
C ILE A 58 -15.90 16.92 -9.07
N ALA A 59 -15.56 15.92 -8.26
CA ALA A 59 -16.40 14.74 -8.09
C ALA A 59 -17.76 15.11 -7.48
N TRP A 60 -17.77 16.02 -6.50
CA TRP A 60 -18.98 16.51 -5.84
C TRP A 60 -19.95 17.18 -6.82
N VAL A 61 -19.47 18.09 -7.67
CA VAL A 61 -20.33 18.76 -8.67
C VAL A 61 -21.03 17.75 -9.57
N LYS A 62 -20.32 16.69 -9.99
CA LYS A 62 -20.91 15.60 -10.78
C LYS A 62 -21.84 14.71 -9.95
N TYR A 63 -21.49 14.47 -8.70
CA TYR A 63 -22.30 13.70 -7.75
C TYR A 63 -23.65 14.35 -7.49
N ILE A 64 -23.71 15.67 -7.32
CA ILE A 64 -24.97 16.39 -7.12
C ILE A 64 -25.88 16.31 -8.35
N ASP A 65 -25.31 16.26 -9.55
CA ASP A 65 -26.07 16.09 -10.79
C ASP A 65 -26.55 14.65 -10.99
N SER A 66 -25.70 13.65 -10.72
CA SER A 66 -25.98 12.24 -10.92
C SER A 66 -25.39 11.37 -9.79
N PRO A 67 -26.05 11.29 -8.61
CA PRO A 67 -25.50 10.64 -7.42
C PRO A 67 -25.13 9.17 -7.66
N GLU A 68 -26.00 8.40 -8.30
CA GLU A 68 -25.81 6.96 -8.50
C GLU A 68 -24.61 6.65 -9.40
N LEU A 69 -24.33 7.51 -10.38
CA LEU A 69 -23.21 7.33 -11.31
C LEU A 69 -21.86 7.66 -10.68
N HIS A 70 -21.85 8.61 -9.75
CA HIS A 70 -20.62 9.15 -9.16
C HIS A 70 -20.38 8.72 -7.71
N PHE A 71 -21.30 7.95 -7.12
CA PHE A 71 -21.19 7.46 -5.75
C PHE A 71 -19.88 6.70 -5.51
N GLU A 72 -19.45 5.83 -6.41
CA GLU A 72 -18.20 5.08 -6.23
C GLU A 72 -16.94 5.95 -6.26
N MET A 73 -16.94 7.03 -7.06
CA MET A 73 -15.85 8.02 -7.04
C MET A 73 -15.84 8.78 -5.70
N MET A 74 -17.02 9.21 -5.24
CA MET A 74 -17.15 9.88 -3.94
C MET A 74 -16.72 8.95 -2.80
N LYS A 75 -17.15 7.70 -2.85
CA LYS A 75 -16.77 6.66 -1.89
C LYS A 75 -15.27 6.50 -1.82
N LEU A 76 -14.63 6.33 -2.97
CA LEU A 76 -13.17 6.21 -3.07
C LEU A 76 -12.45 7.41 -2.44
N LEU A 77 -12.91 8.64 -2.71
CA LEU A 77 -12.28 9.86 -2.21
C LEU A 77 -12.53 10.07 -0.70
N VAL A 78 -13.76 9.87 -0.21
CA VAL A 78 -14.09 9.96 1.23
C VAL A 78 -13.26 8.97 2.03
N THR A 79 -13.21 7.70 1.60
CA THR A 79 -12.39 6.67 2.25
C THR A 79 -10.92 7.09 2.33
N ASN A 80 -10.37 7.71 1.29
CA ASN A 80 -8.99 8.20 1.31
C ASN A 80 -8.78 9.44 2.18
N ILE A 81 -9.72 10.40 2.17
CA ILE A 81 -9.66 11.59 3.03
C ILE A 81 -9.63 11.15 4.50
N VAL A 82 -10.56 10.29 4.92
CA VAL A 82 -10.63 9.77 6.28
C VAL A 82 -9.36 8.97 6.63
N LYS A 83 -8.85 8.14 5.71
CA LYS A 83 -7.57 7.45 5.89
C LYS A 83 -6.42 8.43 6.13
N THR A 84 -6.30 9.48 5.32
CA THR A 84 -5.21 10.48 5.44
C THR A 84 -5.29 11.28 6.74
N GLU A 85 -6.50 11.61 7.19
CA GLU A 85 -6.76 12.28 8.48
C GLU A 85 -6.16 11.46 9.63
N HIS A 86 -6.40 10.15 9.65
CA HIS A 86 -5.88 9.25 10.68
C HIS A 86 -4.38 8.93 10.57
N CYS A 87 -3.76 9.16 9.41
CA CYS A 87 -2.31 8.95 9.23
C CYS A 87 -1.46 10.07 9.86
N ASN A 88 -2.05 11.19 10.29
CA ASN A 88 -1.36 12.46 10.57
C ASN A 88 -0.44 12.90 9.41
N ALA A 89 -0.71 12.43 8.19
CA ALA A 89 0.11 12.68 7.01
C ALA A 89 -0.24 14.01 6.32
N VAL A 90 -1.32 14.65 6.74
CA VAL A 90 -1.83 15.91 6.17
C VAL A 90 -2.07 16.89 7.32
N ASP A 91 -1.70 18.15 7.11
CA ASP A 91 -2.15 19.23 7.98
C ASP A 91 -3.66 19.42 7.74
N THR A 92 -4.48 18.98 8.69
CA THR A 92 -5.94 19.07 8.63
C THR A 92 -6.44 20.53 8.62
N ASN A 93 -5.55 21.50 8.82
CA ASN A 93 -5.84 22.92 8.68
C ASN A 93 -5.68 23.43 7.23
N LEU A 94 -5.24 22.59 6.28
CA LEU A 94 -5.16 22.98 4.87
C LEU A 94 -6.55 23.32 4.33
N SER A 95 -6.62 24.42 3.57
CA SER A 95 -7.85 24.94 2.97
C SER A 95 -8.61 23.87 2.17
N GLY A 96 -7.90 23.05 1.39
CA GLY A 96 -8.51 21.97 0.61
C GLY A 96 -9.10 20.86 1.48
N PHE A 97 -8.48 20.51 2.62
CA PHE A 97 -9.05 19.52 3.54
C PHE A 97 -10.33 20.05 4.19
N ILE A 98 -10.30 21.30 4.70
CA ILE A 98 -11.46 21.97 5.28
C ILE A 98 -12.60 22.07 4.25
N GLN A 99 -12.27 22.40 3.00
CA GLN A 99 -13.24 22.45 1.90
C GLN A 99 -13.88 21.07 1.65
N ASN A 100 -13.08 20.02 1.55
CA ASN A 100 -13.57 18.66 1.33
C ASN A 100 -14.49 18.21 2.47
N LYS A 101 -14.10 18.42 3.73
CA LYS A 101 -14.93 18.10 4.90
C LYS A 101 -16.24 18.87 4.91
N ARG A 102 -16.24 20.14 4.47
CA ARG A 102 -17.47 20.92 4.34
C ARG A 102 -18.44 20.29 3.33
N LEU A 103 -17.95 19.96 2.14
CA LEU A 103 -18.75 19.34 1.09
C LEU A 103 -19.29 17.96 1.51
N ILE A 104 -18.49 17.14 2.20
CA ILE A 104 -18.95 15.87 2.79
C ILE A 104 -20.16 16.10 3.69
N ASN A 105 -20.12 17.14 4.53
CA ASN A 105 -21.21 17.48 5.45
C ASN A 105 -22.45 18.09 4.78
N GLU A 106 -22.40 18.44 3.49
CA GLU A 106 -23.56 18.93 2.74
C GLU A 106 -24.47 17.79 2.25
N SER A 107 -24.00 16.54 2.28
CA SER A 107 -24.79 15.35 1.92
C SER A 107 -24.87 14.37 3.08
N GLU A 108 -26.08 13.99 3.49
CA GLU A 108 -26.25 13.03 4.59
C GLU A 108 -25.67 11.66 4.25
N ASP A 109 -25.76 11.23 2.99
CA ASP A 109 -25.18 9.96 2.51
C ASP A 109 -23.64 9.95 2.65
N LEU A 110 -22.98 11.04 2.26
CA LEU A 110 -21.52 11.14 2.36
C LEU A 110 -21.04 11.29 3.81
N LYS A 111 -21.84 11.95 4.65
CA LYS A 111 -21.58 12.06 6.08
C LYS A 111 -21.74 10.72 6.79
N GLU A 112 -22.76 9.92 6.45
CA GLU A 112 -22.89 8.55 6.95
C GLU A 112 -21.72 7.68 6.49
N LEU A 113 -21.34 7.80 5.22
CA LEU A 113 -20.17 7.12 4.66
C LEU A 113 -18.88 7.48 5.42
N GLU A 114 -18.66 8.76 5.69
CA GLU A 114 -17.51 9.24 6.46
C GLU A 114 -17.50 8.64 7.88
N GLN A 115 -18.64 8.65 8.57
CA GLN A 115 -18.78 8.06 9.91
C GLN A 115 -18.45 6.56 9.91
N GLN A 116 -18.94 5.83 8.90
CA GLN A 116 -18.63 4.41 8.74
C GLN A 116 -17.13 4.20 8.47
N CYS A 117 -16.48 5.07 7.69
CA CYS A 117 -15.04 5.03 7.49
C CYS A 117 -14.25 5.24 8.80
N HIS A 118 -14.64 6.21 9.63
CA HIS A 118 -14.01 6.42 10.94
C HIS A 118 -14.19 5.21 11.85
N LYS A 119 -15.40 4.63 11.90
CA LYS A 119 -15.69 3.44 12.69
C LYS A 119 -14.83 2.25 12.27
N GLU A 120 -14.75 1.96 10.97
CA GLU A 120 -13.92 0.86 10.47
C GLU A 120 -12.43 1.07 10.77
N ILE A 121 -11.91 2.31 10.67
CA ILE A 121 -10.52 2.59 11.05
C ILE A 121 -10.25 2.31 12.53
N GLU A 122 -11.14 2.71 13.44
CA GLU A 122 -10.96 2.46 14.87
C GLU A 122 -11.05 0.97 15.20
N GLU A 123 -11.91 0.22 14.52
CA GLU A 123 -11.92 -1.24 14.62
C GLU A 123 -10.62 -1.86 14.08
N ILE A 124 -10.09 -1.37 12.96
CA ILE A 124 -8.79 -1.79 12.41
C ILE A 124 -7.64 -1.50 13.40
N ARG A 125 -7.69 -0.36 14.10
CA ARG A 125 -6.73 0.02 15.15
C ARG A 125 -6.77 -0.91 16.35
N SER A 126 -7.92 -1.48 16.68
CA SER A 126 -8.06 -2.41 17.81
C SER A 126 -7.46 -3.80 17.57
N ILE A 127 -7.18 -4.16 16.31
CA ILE A 127 -6.67 -5.49 15.96
C ILE A 127 -5.16 -5.55 16.17
N SER A 128 -4.71 -6.39 17.11
CA SER A 128 -3.28 -6.64 17.34
C SER A 128 -2.70 -7.62 16.32
N VAL A 129 -1.54 -7.26 15.77
CA VAL A 129 -0.83 -8.04 14.73
C VAL A 129 0.64 -8.19 15.16
N GLY A 130 0.86 -8.96 16.23
CA GLY A 130 2.18 -9.38 16.69
C GLY A 130 2.49 -9.03 18.14
N GLU A 131 3.67 -9.45 18.60
CA GLU A 131 4.07 -9.36 20.02
C GLU A 131 4.54 -7.95 20.42
N ASN A 132 4.90 -7.11 19.46
CA ASN A 132 5.47 -5.77 19.70
C ASN A 132 4.41 -4.67 19.89
N GLY A 133 3.14 -5.03 20.11
CA GLY A 133 2.05 -4.08 20.30
C GLY A 133 1.64 -3.30 19.04
N LYS A 134 2.10 -3.71 17.85
CA LYS A 134 1.66 -3.13 16.57
C LYS A 134 0.25 -3.58 16.23
N SER A 135 -0.58 -2.64 15.83
CA SER A 135 -1.93 -2.89 15.34
C SER A 135 -1.95 -3.16 13.82
N PHE A 136 -3.05 -3.71 13.32
CA PHE A 136 -3.28 -3.82 11.88
C PHE A 136 -3.29 -2.44 11.22
N PHE A 137 -3.77 -1.41 11.93
CA PHE A 137 -3.68 -0.02 11.47
C PHE A 137 -2.24 0.43 11.19
N ASP A 138 -1.29 0.12 12.09
CA ASP A 138 0.13 0.52 11.92
C ASP A 138 0.78 -0.11 10.68
N ILE A 139 0.26 -1.27 10.28
CA ILE A 139 0.73 -2.10 9.18
C ILE A 139 0.03 -1.66 7.87
N PHE A 140 -1.29 -1.61 7.85
CA PHE A 140 -2.12 -1.32 6.68
C PHE A 140 -2.17 0.16 6.31
N VAL A 141 -2.36 1.03 7.30
CA VAL A 141 -2.64 2.45 7.07
C VAL A 141 -1.35 3.26 6.98
N LEU A 142 -0.41 3.04 7.93
CA LEU A 142 0.83 3.82 7.96
C LEU A 142 1.91 3.31 6.98
N GLN A 143 1.79 2.07 6.47
CA GLN A 143 2.67 1.47 5.45
C GLN A 143 4.19 1.64 5.71
N LYS A 144 4.62 1.72 6.98
CA LYS A 144 5.97 2.22 7.30
C LYS A 144 7.13 1.29 6.92
N ASP A 145 6.89 0.02 6.60
CA ASP A 145 7.96 -0.91 6.24
C ASP A 145 7.43 -2.19 5.58
N ILE A 146 7.60 -2.33 4.26
CA ILE A 146 7.20 -3.49 3.44
C ILE A 146 7.75 -4.83 3.97
N ASN A 147 8.85 -4.80 4.72
CA ASN A 147 9.48 -5.99 5.29
C ASN A 147 8.81 -6.42 6.60
N THR A 148 8.48 -5.46 7.48
CA THR A 148 7.55 -5.72 8.60
C THR A 148 6.24 -6.32 8.08
N LEU A 149 5.73 -5.85 6.93
CA LEU A 149 4.51 -6.37 6.33
C LEU A 149 4.65 -7.84 5.91
N ALA A 150 5.76 -8.20 5.25
CA ALA A 150 6.00 -9.55 4.77
C ALA A 150 6.01 -10.59 5.90
N ARG A 151 6.56 -10.25 7.08
CA ARG A 151 6.55 -11.14 8.25
C ARG A 151 5.14 -11.39 8.79
N CYS A 152 4.25 -10.42 8.63
CA CYS A 152 2.86 -10.54 9.08
C CYS A 152 1.97 -11.28 8.07
N ALA A 153 2.45 -11.62 6.86
CA ALA A 153 1.64 -12.21 5.78
C ALA A 153 0.85 -13.47 6.18
N ASN A 154 1.38 -14.25 7.13
CA ASN A 154 0.79 -15.48 7.63
C ASN A 154 0.03 -15.31 8.96
N ASN A 155 -0.11 -14.08 9.47
CA ASN A 155 -0.81 -13.84 10.72
C ASN A 155 -2.32 -14.12 10.53
N PRO A 156 -2.92 -15.03 11.31
CA PRO A 156 -4.34 -15.38 11.19
C PRO A 156 -5.28 -14.18 11.32
N ASN A 157 -4.92 -13.18 12.14
CA ASN A 157 -5.72 -11.99 12.35
C ASN A 157 -5.82 -11.12 11.07
N ILE A 158 -4.81 -11.14 10.20
CA ILE A 158 -4.87 -10.43 8.91
C ILE A 158 -5.87 -11.10 7.96
N VAL A 159 -5.92 -12.43 7.95
CA VAL A 159 -6.86 -13.19 7.10
C VAL A 159 -8.30 -12.96 7.57
N LEU A 160 -8.54 -12.86 8.88
CA LEU A 160 -9.86 -12.55 9.45
C LEU A 160 -10.39 -11.15 9.07
N CYS A 161 -9.55 -10.25 8.59
CA CYS A 161 -9.95 -8.87 8.26
C CYS A 161 -10.50 -8.71 6.83
N GLN A 162 -10.37 -9.70 5.94
CA GLN A 162 -10.69 -9.55 4.52
C GLN A 162 -12.14 -9.15 4.26
N ASP A 163 -13.09 -9.72 5.01
CA ASP A 163 -14.52 -9.51 4.77
C ASP A 163 -15.19 -8.64 5.84
N LYS A 164 -14.43 -8.14 6.82
CA LYS A 164 -14.98 -7.43 7.98
C LYS A 164 -15.29 -5.95 7.70
N PHE A 165 -14.51 -5.32 6.82
CA PHE A 165 -14.48 -3.87 6.65
C PHE A 165 -14.95 -3.48 5.26
N SER A 166 -16.22 -3.12 5.13
CA SER A 166 -16.87 -2.86 3.84
C SER A 166 -16.34 -1.63 3.10
N MET A 167 -15.84 -0.62 3.82
CA MET A 167 -15.29 0.61 3.25
C MET A 167 -13.85 0.41 2.77
N TYR A 168 -13.09 -0.42 3.49
CA TYR A 168 -11.68 -0.67 3.22
C TYR A 168 -11.39 -2.03 2.60
N SER A 169 -12.40 -2.85 2.29
CA SER A 169 -12.23 -4.24 1.81
C SER A 169 -11.30 -4.31 0.61
N SER A 170 -11.57 -3.54 -0.44
CA SER A 170 -10.75 -3.53 -1.66
C SER A 170 -9.29 -3.11 -1.40
N PHE A 171 -9.08 -2.16 -0.49
CA PHE A 171 -7.74 -1.74 -0.09
C PHE A 171 -7.04 -2.83 0.72
N ILE A 172 -7.74 -3.48 1.66
CA ILE A 172 -7.23 -4.57 2.49
C ILE A 172 -6.89 -5.79 1.63
N GLU A 173 -7.75 -6.15 0.68
CA GLU A 173 -7.52 -7.23 -0.27
C GLU A 173 -6.26 -6.99 -1.12
N LYS A 174 -6.16 -5.80 -1.73
CA LYS A 174 -4.98 -5.41 -2.51
C LYS A 174 -3.72 -5.45 -1.65
N PHE A 175 -3.80 -4.89 -0.45
CA PHE A 175 -2.72 -4.89 0.52
C PHE A 175 -2.26 -6.31 0.88
N ILE A 176 -3.19 -7.20 1.25
CA ILE A 176 -2.87 -8.59 1.59
C ILE A 176 -2.24 -9.33 0.41
N LYS A 177 -2.72 -9.07 -0.82
CA LYS A 177 -2.14 -9.65 -2.04
C LYS A 177 -0.68 -9.22 -2.23
N GLU A 178 -0.39 -7.93 -2.08
CA GLU A 178 0.98 -7.38 -2.19
C GLU A 178 1.90 -7.93 -1.10
N VAL A 179 1.42 -7.99 0.13
CA VAL A 179 2.16 -8.54 1.28
C VAL A 179 2.48 -10.03 1.09
N LYS A 180 1.51 -10.84 0.66
CA LYS A 180 1.74 -12.27 0.37
C LYS A 180 2.72 -12.46 -0.79
N ALA A 181 2.65 -11.62 -1.82
CA ALA A 181 3.59 -11.68 -2.94
C ALA A 181 5.02 -11.39 -2.48
N ARG A 182 5.24 -10.35 -1.65
CA ARG A 182 6.54 -10.03 -1.08
C ARG A 182 7.06 -11.15 -0.18
N ALA A 183 6.22 -11.70 0.70
CA ALA A 183 6.60 -12.80 1.59
C ALA A 183 7.07 -14.03 0.80
N LYS A 184 6.39 -14.37 -0.30
CA LYS A 184 6.80 -15.45 -1.19
C LYS A 184 8.15 -15.19 -1.86
N LEU A 185 8.42 -13.95 -2.27
CA LEU A 185 9.71 -13.57 -2.84
C LEU A 185 10.85 -13.70 -1.82
N LEU A 186 10.61 -13.31 -0.57
CA LEU A 186 11.61 -13.45 0.50
C LEU A 186 11.89 -14.92 0.82
N GLN A 187 10.83 -15.73 0.95
CA GLN A 187 10.97 -17.16 1.23
C GLN A 187 11.76 -17.87 0.12
N GLY A 188 11.41 -17.65 -1.15
CA GLY A 188 12.15 -18.25 -2.26
C GLY A 188 13.61 -17.77 -2.31
N ALA A 189 13.89 -16.53 -1.90
CA ALA A 189 15.26 -16.02 -1.83
C ALA A 189 16.08 -16.68 -0.71
N VAL A 190 15.47 -16.98 0.44
CA VAL A 190 16.11 -17.77 1.51
C VAL A 190 16.48 -19.16 0.99
N GLU A 191 15.54 -19.85 0.35
CA GLU A 191 15.75 -21.19 -0.22
C GLU A 191 16.89 -21.19 -1.25
N SER A 192 16.90 -20.23 -2.18
CA SER A 192 18.00 -20.11 -3.15
C SER A 192 19.35 -19.81 -2.47
N MET A 193 19.38 -19.00 -1.41
CA MET A 193 20.61 -18.74 -0.65
C MET A 193 21.11 -19.99 0.08
N ASP A 194 20.21 -20.72 0.74
CA ASP A 194 20.56 -21.97 1.42
C ASP A 194 21.22 -22.94 0.42
N GLU A 195 20.64 -23.14 -0.77
CA GLU A 195 21.24 -24.00 -1.82
C GLU A 195 22.60 -23.50 -2.33
N ILE A 196 22.76 -22.18 -2.56
CA ILE A 196 24.05 -21.60 -2.99
C ILE A 196 25.13 -21.86 -1.95
N PHE A 197 24.82 -21.73 -0.66
CA PHE A 197 25.81 -21.96 0.38
C PHE A 197 26.04 -23.45 0.67
N GLU A 198 25.05 -24.34 0.47
CA GLU A 198 25.22 -25.79 0.52
C GLU A 198 26.17 -26.31 -0.57
N SER A 199 25.97 -25.84 -1.82
CA SER A 199 26.79 -26.26 -2.97
C SER A 199 28.25 -25.79 -2.93
N ASN A 200 28.56 -24.76 -2.13
CA ASN A 200 29.90 -24.19 -1.99
C ASN A 200 30.66 -24.65 -0.73
N GLN A 201 30.14 -25.61 0.04
CA GLN A 201 30.87 -26.17 1.20
C GLN A 201 31.98 -27.13 0.74
N ASP A 202 33.21 -26.62 0.65
CA ASP A 202 34.42 -27.45 0.61
C ASP A 202 34.70 -28.05 1.99
N SER A 203 34.93 -29.36 2.07
CA SER A 203 35.19 -30.13 3.31
C SER A 203 36.47 -29.73 4.07
N HIS A 204 37.18 -28.70 3.62
CA HIS A 204 38.46 -28.23 4.14
C HIS A 204 38.45 -26.76 4.62
N GLN A 205 37.32 -26.05 4.61
CA GLN A 205 37.28 -24.66 5.10
C GLN A 205 37.14 -24.59 6.63
N GLU A 206 38.10 -23.91 7.27
CA GLU A 206 38.08 -23.55 8.70
C GLU A 206 36.86 -22.71 9.06
N SER A 207 36.51 -22.75 10.35
CA SER A 207 35.31 -22.24 11.02
C SER A 207 35.04 -20.74 10.83
N HIS A 208 34.72 -20.30 9.62
CA HIS A 208 34.15 -18.98 9.38
C HIS A 208 32.62 -19.03 9.53
N ILE A 209 32.05 -17.92 9.99
CA ILE A 209 30.59 -17.74 10.12
C ILE A 209 29.96 -17.86 8.73
N SER A 210 29.39 -19.02 8.44
CA SER A 210 28.61 -19.31 7.23
C SER A 210 27.17 -18.84 7.38
N TRP A 211 26.48 -18.60 6.25
CA TRP A 211 25.06 -18.27 6.15
C TRP A 211 24.17 -19.14 7.05
N PHE A 212 24.48 -20.43 7.18
CA PHE A 212 23.75 -21.38 8.03
C PHE A 212 23.88 -21.15 9.53
N HIS A 213 24.90 -20.41 9.98
CA HIS A 213 25.06 -20.05 11.40
C HIS A 213 24.14 -18.89 11.81
N LEU A 214 23.52 -18.21 10.83
CA LEU A 214 22.56 -17.15 11.10
C LEU A 214 21.18 -17.74 11.40
N PRO A 215 20.52 -17.33 12.49
CA PRO A 215 19.11 -17.63 12.71
C PRO A 215 18.26 -17.24 11.50
N GLN A 216 17.14 -17.93 11.29
CA GLN A 216 16.25 -17.70 10.14
C GLN A 216 15.79 -16.24 10.07
N GLU A 217 15.54 -15.63 11.23
CA GLU A 217 15.14 -14.24 11.37
C GLU A 217 16.21 -13.28 10.85
N VAL A 218 17.49 -13.57 11.13
CA VAL A 218 18.62 -12.74 10.67
C VAL A 218 18.82 -12.90 9.17
N ARG A 219 18.67 -14.12 8.63
CA ARG A 219 18.72 -14.38 7.19
C ARG A 219 17.63 -13.61 6.44
N LEU A 220 16.42 -13.59 6.96
CA LEU A 220 15.32 -12.78 6.43
C LEU A 220 15.63 -11.28 6.49
N MET A 221 16.12 -10.77 7.63
CA MET A 221 16.50 -9.35 7.78
C MET A 221 17.53 -8.90 6.75
N VAL A 222 18.47 -9.76 6.36
CA VAL A 222 19.44 -9.45 5.30
C VAL A 222 18.73 -9.30 3.95
N LEU A 223 17.93 -10.30 3.55
CA LEU A 223 17.26 -10.35 2.25
C LEU A 223 16.15 -9.32 2.07
N GLU A 224 15.55 -8.90 3.18
CA GLU A 224 14.55 -7.83 3.24
C GLU A 224 15.04 -6.50 2.65
N ASN A 225 16.35 -6.26 2.61
CA ASN A 225 16.93 -5.06 1.99
C ASN A 225 16.94 -5.09 0.45
N LEU A 226 16.61 -6.22 -0.17
CA LEU A 226 16.61 -6.36 -1.63
C LEU A 226 15.26 -5.94 -2.23
N SER A 227 15.31 -5.30 -3.40
CA SER A 227 14.10 -4.99 -4.16
C SER A 227 13.38 -6.27 -4.61
N ASN A 228 12.08 -6.19 -4.94
CA ASN A 228 11.35 -7.34 -5.51
C ASN A 228 12.02 -7.86 -6.78
N THR A 229 12.60 -6.97 -7.58
CA THR A 229 13.35 -7.32 -8.79
C THR A 229 14.61 -8.10 -8.46
N ASP A 230 15.36 -7.69 -7.45
CA ASP A 230 16.60 -8.36 -7.06
C ASP A 230 16.33 -9.72 -6.38
N LEU A 231 15.28 -9.81 -5.55
CA LEU A 231 14.83 -11.11 -5.02
C LEU A 231 14.43 -12.07 -6.15
N THR A 232 13.75 -11.57 -7.18
CA THR A 232 13.36 -12.39 -8.34
C THR A 232 14.60 -12.88 -9.11
N LYS A 233 15.61 -12.01 -9.28
CA LYS A 233 16.87 -12.39 -9.93
C LYS A 233 17.62 -13.46 -9.13
N LEU A 234 17.67 -13.32 -7.80
CA LEU A 234 18.31 -14.29 -6.91
C LEU A 234 17.73 -15.69 -7.11
N GLN A 235 16.40 -15.78 -7.19
CA GLN A 235 15.69 -17.03 -7.46
C GLN A 235 15.91 -17.57 -8.89
N SER A 236 16.17 -16.68 -9.86
CA SER A 236 16.45 -17.10 -11.24
C SER A 236 17.87 -17.70 -11.40
N LEU A 237 18.83 -17.25 -10.60
CA LEU A 237 20.19 -17.82 -10.57
C LEU A 237 20.17 -19.29 -10.19
N GLN A 238 19.30 -19.68 -9.26
CA GLN A 238 19.06 -21.08 -8.88
C GLN A 238 18.75 -21.97 -10.10
N LYS A 239 17.83 -21.53 -10.97
CA LYS A 239 17.45 -22.30 -12.18
C LYS A 239 18.61 -22.47 -13.15
N GLN A 240 19.47 -21.47 -13.28
CA GLN A 240 20.65 -21.54 -14.14
C GLN A 240 21.74 -22.47 -13.57
N PHE A 241 21.97 -22.44 -12.26
CA PHE A 241 22.91 -23.35 -11.60
C PHE A 241 22.48 -24.82 -11.73
N LEU A 242 21.21 -25.14 -11.49
CA LEU A 242 20.67 -26.50 -11.69
C LEU A 242 20.81 -27.01 -13.13
N CYS A 243 20.66 -26.13 -14.13
CA CYS A 243 20.85 -26.51 -15.54
C CYS A 243 22.31 -26.81 -15.90
N LEU A 244 23.29 -26.16 -15.26
CA LEU A 244 24.72 -26.36 -15.54
C LEU A 244 25.29 -27.63 -14.90
N TYR A 245 24.67 -28.16 -13.85
CA TYR A 245 25.08 -29.40 -13.18
C TYR A 245 24.38 -30.67 -13.70
N LEU A 246 23.36 -30.52 -14.56
CA LEU A 246 22.58 -31.63 -15.15
C LEU A 246 22.88 -31.87 -16.64
N SER A 247 23.91 -31.23 -17.20
CA SER A 247 24.38 -31.36 -18.59
C SER A 247 25.82 -31.86 -18.65
#